data_AF-X1PDH2-F1
#
_entry.id   AF-X1PDH2-F1
#
_cell.length_a   1.000
_cell.length_b   1.000
_cell.length_c   1.000
_cell.angle_alpha   90.00
_cell.angle_beta   90.00
_cell.angle_gamma   90.00
#
_symmetry.space_group_name_H-M   'P 1'
#
loop_
_entity.id
_entity.type
_entity.pdbx_description
1 polymer ?
#
loop_
_entity_poly.entity_id
_entity_poly.type
_entity_poly.pdbx_seq_one_letter_code
_entity_poly.pdbx_strand_id
1 'polypeptide(L)'
;GRGSQTIAEKMPIPEDAKSELQLQWRHMYQKAVALWHALSPEEKQEWESNARSRHMTGFAWFMSQCLKPNPGIYLPLQGGQMQGNIDMAKHKILKLPTPEADQEAATKSYVDEAVPPPTSLASGSYTGDNTVNRAIAHGLGRIPHLVVIFRRYSDTIAQLFNIIKGMAFIASLIGDRYYAVTAVDATNFYVGNATDYEHTANKSGSDYKWIAI
;
A
#
# COMPACT_ATOMS: atom_id res chain seq x y z
N GLY A 1 3.29 24.92 90.86
CA GLY A 1 4.13 24.06 90.01
C GLY A 1 3.25 23.23 89.10
N ARG A 2 3.75 22.96 87.89
CA ARG A 2 3.26 22.00 86.87
C ARG A 2 1.92 22.34 86.19
N GLY A 3 1.77 22.19 84.87
CA GLY A 3 2.69 21.67 83.86
C GLY A 3 2.19 22.01 82.45
N SER A 4 3.12 22.40 81.59
CA SER A 4 2.93 22.53 80.14
C SER A 4 2.65 21.14 79.58
N GLN A 5 1.49 20.94 78.94
CA GLN A 5 1.20 19.74 78.18
C GLN A 5 1.68 19.97 76.74
N THR A 6 2.70 19.22 76.33
CA THR A 6 3.18 19.21 74.95
C THR A 6 2.26 18.32 74.12
N ILE A 7 1.44 18.90 73.26
CA ILE A 7 0.61 18.18 72.28
C ILE A 7 1.52 17.83 71.09
N ALA A 8 1.97 16.58 71.03
CA ALA A 8 2.68 16.07 69.87
C ALA A 8 1.64 15.70 68.79
N GLU A 9 1.36 16.63 67.90
CA GLU A 9 0.54 16.35 66.71
C GLU A 9 1.39 15.57 65.70
N LYS A 10 1.05 14.29 65.52
CA LYS A 10 1.72 13.42 64.55
C LYS A 10 1.24 13.84 63.16
N MET A 11 2.12 14.43 62.34
CA MET A 11 1.79 14.86 60.99
C MET A 11 1.15 13.69 60.21
N PRO A 12 -0.08 13.83 59.72
CA PRO A 12 -0.77 12.75 59.02
C PRO A 12 0.01 12.41 57.75
N ILE A 13 0.35 11.14 57.59
CA ILE A 13 0.97 10.64 56.35
C ILE A 13 -0.15 10.62 55.31
N PRO A 14 -0.05 11.40 54.22
CA PRO A 14 -1.08 11.40 53.18
C PRO A 14 -1.19 9.99 52.59
N GLU A 15 -2.39 9.41 52.62
CA GLU A 15 -2.65 8.12 51.98
C GLU A 15 -2.57 8.27 50.46
N ASP A 16 -1.80 7.40 49.81
CA ASP A 16 -1.63 7.42 48.36
C ASP A 16 -2.90 6.90 47.69
N ALA A 17 -3.74 7.82 47.18
CA ALA A 17 -5.06 7.52 46.62
C ALA A 17 -5.02 6.55 45.43
N LYS A 18 -3.85 6.38 44.78
CA LYS A 18 -3.62 5.48 43.62
C LYS A 18 -4.72 5.55 42.56
N SER A 19 -5.32 6.72 42.36
CA SER A 19 -6.31 6.90 41.30
C SER A 19 -5.65 6.68 39.94
N GLU A 20 -6.42 6.27 38.94
CA GLU A 20 -5.89 6.05 37.58
C GLU A 20 -5.17 7.29 37.05
N LEU A 21 -5.75 8.48 37.27
CA LEU A 21 -5.11 9.75 36.94
C LEU A 21 -3.78 9.92 37.67
N GLN A 22 -3.70 9.65 38.97
CA GLN A 22 -2.46 9.77 39.74
C GLN A 22 -1.38 8.80 39.26
N LEU A 23 -1.75 7.57 38.92
CA LEU A 23 -0.85 6.57 38.35
C LEU A 23 -0.34 6.99 36.96
N GLN A 24 -1.22 7.52 36.11
CA GLN A 24 -0.86 8.06 34.81
C GLN A 24 0.11 9.24 34.93
N TRP A 25 -0.16 10.19 35.83
CA TRP A 25 0.73 11.33 36.11
C TRP A 25 2.10 10.87 36.64
N ARG A 26 2.14 9.86 37.53
CA ARG A 26 3.40 9.25 37.98
C ARG A 26 4.19 8.61 36.85
N HIS A 27 3.51 7.84 35.99
CA HIS A 27 4.16 7.21 34.84
C HIS A 27 4.76 8.25 33.89
N MET A 28 4.01 9.31 33.58
CA MET A 28 4.50 10.41 32.72
C MET A 28 5.69 11.14 33.35
N TYR A 29 5.63 11.41 34.66
CA TYR A 29 6.75 12.01 35.39
C TYR A 29 8.00 11.12 35.34
N GLN A 30 7.86 9.81 35.60
CA GLN A 30 8.97 8.85 35.54
C GLN A 30 9.62 8.80 34.15
N LYS A 31 8.83 8.84 33.07
CA LYS A 31 9.37 8.91 31.71
C LYS A 31 10.13 10.19 31.44
N ALA A 32 9.59 11.33 31.84
CA ALA A 32 10.28 12.61 31.67
C ALA A 32 11.62 12.59 32.43
N VAL A 33 11.64 12.08 33.66
CA VAL A 33 12.87 11.88 34.42
C VAL A 33 13.86 10.96 33.69
N ALA A 34 13.41 9.83 33.16
CA ALA A 34 14.28 8.93 32.40
C ALA A 34 14.88 9.60 31.14
N LEU A 35 14.09 10.41 30.42
CA LEU A 35 14.57 11.19 29.28
C LEU A 35 15.64 12.20 29.71
N TRP A 36 15.44 12.92 30.81
CA TRP A 36 16.46 13.82 31.36
C TRP A 36 17.77 13.08 31.66
N HIS A 37 17.69 11.88 32.23
CA HIS A 37 18.89 11.09 32.53
C HIS A 37 19.61 10.60 31.27
N ALA A 38 18.88 10.36 30.18
CA ALA A 38 19.44 9.96 28.89
C ALA A 38 20.16 11.08 28.13
N LEU A 39 19.93 12.36 28.47
CA LEU A 39 20.62 13.50 27.85
C LEU A 39 22.13 13.48 28.15
N SER A 40 22.91 13.85 27.14
CA SER A 40 24.34 14.12 27.25
C SER A 40 24.64 15.32 28.16
N PRO A 41 25.88 15.46 28.67
CA PRO A 41 26.29 16.64 29.44
C PRO A 41 26.09 17.95 28.68
N GLU A 42 26.34 17.97 27.38
CA GLU A 42 26.21 19.14 26.51
C GLU A 42 24.75 19.59 26.40
N GLU A 43 23.83 18.65 26.14
CA GLU A 43 22.39 18.92 26.08
C GLU A 43 21.89 19.43 27.43
N LYS A 44 22.32 18.83 28.54
CA LYS A 44 21.96 19.28 29.90
C LYS A 44 22.44 20.71 30.16
N GLN A 45 23.62 21.08 29.66
CA GLN A 45 24.16 22.44 29.80
C GLN A 45 23.40 23.46 28.96
N GLU A 46 22.91 23.07 27.79
CA GLU A 46 22.02 23.90 26.97
C GLU A 46 20.68 24.16 27.68
N TRP A 47 20.07 23.13 28.26
CA TRP A 47 18.87 23.26 29.10
C TRP A 47 19.12 24.19 30.29
N GLU A 48 20.25 24.05 30.97
CA GLU A 48 20.64 24.92 32.09
C GLU A 48 20.79 26.38 31.64
N SER A 49 21.44 26.62 30.50
CA SER A 49 21.61 27.96 29.93
C SER A 49 20.25 28.62 29.62
N ASN A 50 19.34 27.88 29.00
CA ASN A 50 17.99 28.34 28.67
C ASN A 50 17.11 28.57 29.91
N ALA A 51 17.36 27.83 30.99
CA ALA A 51 16.62 27.89 32.24
C ALA A 51 17.04 29.08 33.13
N ARG A 52 18.30 29.54 33.05
CA ARG A 52 18.84 30.64 33.86
C ARG A 52 18.04 31.93 33.77
N SER A 53 17.60 32.32 32.57
CA SER A 53 16.78 33.53 32.37
C SER A 53 15.41 33.46 33.04
N ARG A 54 14.98 32.25 33.42
CA ARG A 54 13.70 31.95 34.08
C ARG A 54 13.87 31.61 35.56
N HIS A 55 15.06 31.82 36.12
CA HIS A 55 15.40 31.53 37.52
C HIS A 55 15.08 30.09 37.92
N MET A 56 15.28 29.14 37.02
CA MET A 56 15.05 27.72 37.26
C MET A 56 16.25 26.89 36.81
N THR A 57 16.32 25.65 37.29
CA THR A 57 17.32 24.67 36.81
C THR A 57 16.92 24.13 35.45
N GLY A 58 17.90 23.66 34.68
CA GLY A 58 17.68 22.98 33.40
C GLY A 58 16.74 21.80 33.55
N PHE A 59 16.86 21.03 34.64
CA PHE A 59 15.94 19.94 34.96
C PHE A 59 14.50 20.43 35.19
N ALA A 60 14.30 21.46 36.02
CA ALA A 60 12.97 21.98 36.30
C ALA A 60 12.32 22.56 35.03
N TRP A 61 13.12 23.23 34.18
CA TRP A 61 12.65 23.71 32.89
C TRP A 61 12.26 22.55 31.97
N PHE A 62 13.14 21.56 31.80
CA PHE A 62 12.89 20.35 31.01
C PHE A 62 11.60 19.64 31.45
N MET A 63 11.46 19.38 32.76
CA MET A 63 10.26 18.73 33.30
C MET A 63 9.01 19.56 33.05
N SER A 64 9.09 20.88 33.12
CA SER A 64 7.95 21.74 32.80
C SER A 64 7.54 21.66 31.33
N GLN A 65 8.51 21.52 30.41
CA GLN A 65 8.24 21.38 28.98
C GLN A 65 7.61 20.03 28.65
N CYS A 66 8.01 18.98 29.36
CA CYS A 66 7.40 17.66 29.20
C CYS A 66 6.00 17.54 29.82
N LEU A 67 5.63 18.42 30.76
CA LEU A 67 4.47 18.21 31.65
C LEU A 67 3.37 19.31 31.62
N LYS A 68 3.58 20.51 31.03
CA LYS A 68 2.54 21.57 31.00
C LYS A 68 1.86 21.68 29.64
N PRO A 69 0.51 21.75 29.65
CA PRO A 69 -0.30 20.68 29.04
C PRO A 69 0.37 20.25 27.74
N ASN A 70 0.94 19.04 27.65
CA ASN A 70 1.86 18.69 26.54
C ASN A 70 1.29 19.13 25.17
N PRO A 71 1.72 20.26 24.59
CA PRO A 71 0.96 20.96 23.55
C PRO A 71 1.40 20.52 22.16
N GLY A 72 1.58 19.22 21.94
CA GLY A 72 1.83 18.68 20.61
C GLY A 72 3.25 18.87 20.07
N ILE A 73 4.27 18.94 20.93
CA ILE A 73 5.66 19.04 20.43
C ILE A 73 6.15 17.68 19.90
N TYR A 74 5.77 16.55 20.51
CA TYR A 74 6.07 15.21 20.01
C TYR A 74 4.99 14.17 20.38
N LEU A 75 4.79 13.19 19.50
CA LEU A 75 4.07 11.95 19.84
C LEU A 75 4.94 11.09 20.77
N PRO A 76 4.40 10.53 21.87
CA PRO A 76 5.16 9.62 22.72
C PRO A 76 5.64 8.38 21.94
N LEU A 77 6.87 7.93 22.19
CA LEU A 77 7.41 6.69 21.59
C LEU A 77 6.64 5.42 22.03
N GLN A 78 5.91 5.49 23.14
CA GLN A 78 5.02 4.40 23.56
C GLN A 78 3.69 4.38 22.78
N GLY A 79 3.51 5.29 21.81
CA GLY A 79 2.26 5.47 21.10
C GLY A 79 1.24 6.29 21.87
N GLY A 80 0.03 6.36 21.33
CA GLY A 80 -1.10 7.10 21.89
C GLY A 80 -2.24 7.22 20.88
N GLN A 81 -3.34 7.85 21.29
CA GLN A 81 -4.45 8.18 20.39
C GLN A 81 -4.25 9.58 19.81
N MET A 82 -4.40 9.71 18.49
CA MET A 82 -4.44 11.00 17.81
C MET A 82 -5.87 11.54 17.88
N GLN A 83 -6.08 12.65 18.59
CA GLN A 83 -7.40 13.30 18.66
C GLN A 83 -7.68 14.22 17.45
N GLY A 84 -6.72 14.35 16.53
CA GLY A 84 -6.82 15.18 15.34
C GLY A 84 -5.91 14.68 14.23
N ASN A 85 -5.98 15.35 13.08
CA ASN A 85 -5.20 14.99 11.89
C ASN A 85 -3.70 15.27 12.11
N ILE A 86 -2.86 14.44 11.49
CA ILE A 86 -1.43 14.68 11.35
C ILE A 86 -1.12 15.08 9.91
N ASP A 87 -0.56 16.27 9.72
CA ASP A 87 0.03 16.69 8.45
C ASP A 87 1.49 16.24 8.39
N MET A 88 1.81 15.38 7.42
CA MET A 88 3.16 14.85 7.20
C MET A 88 3.98 15.70 6.22
N ALA A 89 3.38 16.72 5.59
CA ALA A 89 3.97 17.48 4.48
C ALA A 89 4.61 16.57 3.42
N LYS A 90 5.94 16.57 3.27
CA LYS A 90 6.70 15.71 2.34
C LYS A 90 7.50 14.61 3.03
N HIS A 91 7.21 14.35 4.31
CA HIS A 91 7.89 13.33 5.10
C HIS A 91 7.22 11.96 4.92
N LYS A 92 8.02 10.90 5.10
CA LYS A 92 7.61 9.51 4.89
C LYS A 92 7.29 8.82 6.21
N ILE A 93 6.34 7.90 6.19
CA ILE A 93 6.17 6.87 7.22
C ILE A 93 7.02 5.67 6.80
N LEU A 94 7.96 5.25 7.64
CA LEU A 94 8.91 4.17 7.34
C LEU A 94 8.64 2.96 8.25
N LYS A 95 9.05 1.77 7.79
CA LYS A 95 9.02 0.51 8.56
C LYS A 95 7.61 0.08 9.03
N LEU A 96 6.58 0.34 8.24
CA LEU A 96 5.27 -0.30 8.46
C LEU A 96 5.38 -1.80 8.16
N PRO A 97 4.87 -2.68 9.04
CA PRO A 97 4.78 -4.12 8.75
C PRO A 97 3.72 -4.40 7.68
N THR A 98 3.65 -5.66 7.22
CA THR A 98 2.50 -6.14 6.42
C THR A 98 1.24 -6.04 7.28
N PRO A 99 0.14 -5.47 6.75
CA PRO A 99 -1.10 -5.34 7.52
C PRO A 99 -1.71 -6.72 7.81
N GLU A 100 -2.14 -6.95 9.05
CA GLU A 100 -2.81 -8.18 9.51
C GLU A 100 -4.31 -7.98 9.75
N ALA A 101 -4.78 -6.73 9.85
CA ALA A 101 -6.17 -6.39 10.09
C ALA A 101 -6.67 -5.23 9.21
N ASP A 102 -7.98 -5.17 8.98
CA ASP A 102 -8.63 -4.23 8.05
C ASP A 102 -8.46 -2.73 8.41
N GLN A 103 -8.11 -2.43 9.67
CA GLN A 103 -7.94 -1.05 10.15
C GLN A 103 -6.47 -0.60 10.17
N GLU A 104 -5.55 -1.43 9.72
CA GLU A 104 -4.13 -1.11 9.69
C GLU A 104 -3.74 -0.35 8.40
N ALA A 105 -2.69 0.47 8.51
CA ALA A 105 -2.11 1.11 7.34
C ALA A 105 -1.31 0.11 6.51
N ALA A 106 -1.48 0.13 5.19
CA ALA A 106 -0.73 -0.73 4.27
C ALA A 106 0.48 -0.01 3.64
N THR A 107 1.55 -0.76 3.37
CA THR A 107 2.65 -0.27 2.53
C THR A 107 2.23 -0.23 1.06
N LYS A 108 2.88 0.62 0.25
CA LYS A 108 2.63 0.64 -1.20
C LYS A 108 2.93 -0.72 -1.85
N SER A 109 4.03 -1.38 -1.47
CA SER A 109 4.39 -2.70 -2.01
C SER A 109 3.28 -3.72 -1.76
N TYR A 110 2.74 -3.74 -0.54
CA TYR A 110 1.62 -4.63 -0.20
C TYR A 110 0.41 -4.38 -1.11
N VAL A 111 0.03 -3.11 -1.33
CA VAL A 111 -1.11 -2.79 -2.20
C VAL A 111 -0.82 -3.13 -3.67
N ASP A 112 0.38 -2.85 -4.17
CA ASP A 112 0.77 -3.16 -5.55
C ASP A 112 0.80 -4.68 -5.83
N GLU A 113 1.12 -5.49 -4.82
CA GLU A 113 1.10 -6.95 -4.91
C GLU A 113 -0.30 -7.52 -4.72
N ALA A 114 -1.09 -6.97 -3.80
CA ALA A 114 -2.44 -7.43 -3.49
C ALA A 114 -3.48 -7.04 -4.54
N VAL A 115 -3.29 -5.89 -5.21
CA VAL A 115 -4.15 -5.42 -6.29
C VAL A 115 -3.50 -5.80 -7.60
N PRO A 116 -3.95 -6.88 -8.28
CA PRO A 116 -3.42 -7.20 -9.60
C PRO A 116 -3.63 -6.00 -10.53
N PRO A 117 -2.69 -5.73 -11.45
CA PRO A 117 -2.85 -4.65 -12.40
C PRO A 117 -4.19 -4.81 -13.13
N PRO A 118 -4.91 -3.71 -13.42
CA PRO A 118 -6.20 -3.79 -14.09
C PRO A 118 -6.06 -4.65 -15.35
N THR A 119 -7.03 -5.54 -15.55
CA THR A 119 -7.12 -6.39 -16.74
C THR A 119 -7.09 -5.49 -17.97
N SER A 120 -5.94 -5.39 -18.64
CA SER A 120 -5.79 -4.56 -19.83
C SER A 120 -6.52 -5.22 -20.97
N LEU A 121 -7.57 -4.56 -21.45
CA LEU A 121 -8.33 -4.95 -22.62
C LEU A 121 -7.76 -4.23 -23.83
N ALA A 122 -7.39 -4.96 -24.87
CA ALA A 122 -7.12 -4.40 -26.18
C ALA A 122 -8.19 -4.87 -27.17
N SER A 123 -8.54 -4.03 -28.12
CA SER A 123 -9.40 -4.41 -29.24
C SER A 123 -8.98 -3.68 -30.49
N GLY A 124 -9.32 -4.26 -31.64
CA GLY A 124 -8.97 -3.66 -32.91
C GLY A 124 -9.63 -4.36 -34.07
N SER A 125 -9.15 -4.03 -35.27
CA SER A 125 -9.61 -4.65 -36.49
C SER A 125 -8.53 -4.75 -37.55
N TYR A 126 -8.67 -5.72 -38.43
CA TYR A 126 -7.80 -5.89 -39.60
C TYR A 126 -8.60 -6.52 -40.74
N THR A 127 -8.17 -6.29 -41.97
CA THR A 127 -8.71 -6.96 -43.16
C THR A 127 -7.78 -8.09 -43.53
N GLY A 128 -8.30 -9.32 -43.67
CA GLY A 128 -7.52 -10.51 -44.02
C GLY A 128 -6.85 -10.42 -45.39
N ASP A 129 -5.80 -11.20 -45.60
CA ASP A 129 -4.94 -11.13 -46.80
C ASP A 129 -4.46 -12.49 -47.34
N ASN A 130 -4.95 -13.62 -46.82
CA ASN A 130 -4.53 -14.98 -47.18
C ASN A 130 -3.02 -15.27 -47.01
N THR A 131 -2.35 -14.59 -46.09
CA THR A 131 -0.97 -14.93 -45.71
C THR A 131 -0.92 -15.92 -44.55
N VAL A 132 0.17 -16.66 -44.45
CA VAL A 132 0.41 -17.60 -43.34
C VAL A 132 0.99 -16.86 -42.15
N ASN A 133 0.48 -17.12 -40.95
CA ASN A 133 0.96 -16.55 -39.69
C ASN A 133 1.15 -15.02 -39.76
N ARG A 134 0.13 -14.33 -40.27
CA ARG A 134 0.08 -12.88 -40.26
C ARG A 134 0.08 -12.37 -38.83
N ALA A 135 1.02 -11.49 -38.53
CA ALA A 135 1.08 -10.79 -37.25
C ALA A 135 0.01 -9.69 -37.16
N ILE A 136 -0.75 -9.68 -36.07
CA ILE A 136 -1.69 -8.62 -35.71
C ILE A 136 -1.27 -8.03 -34.36
N ALA A 137 -0.88 -6.76 -34.37
CA ALA A 137 -0.44 -6.07 -33.17
C ALA A 137 -1.62 -5.83 -32.21
N HIS A 138 -1.44 -6.20 -30.93
CA HIS A 138 -2.47 -6.01 -29.91
C HIS A 138 -2.15 -4.91 -28.88
N GLY A 139 -0.88 -4.49 -28.77
CA GLY A 139 -0.49 -3.33 -27.95
C GLY A 139 -0.59 -3.51 -26.43
N LEU A 140 -0.67 -4.76 -25.94
CA LEU A 140 -0.78 -5.04 -24.49
C LEU A 140 0.57 -4.99 -23.76
N GLY A 141 1.69 -5.08 -24.49
CA GLY A 141 3.04 -5.12 -23.90
C GLY A 141 3.31 -6.38 -23.06
N ARG A 142 2.40 -7.36 -23.10
CA ARG A 142 2.46 -8.66 -22.43
C ARG A 142 1.69 -9.68 -23.27
N ILE A 143 1.96 -10.95 -23.05
CA ILE A 143 1.27 -12.04 -23.75
C ILE A 143 -0.19 -12.08 -23.24
N PRO A 144 -1.21 -11.93 -24.10
CA PRO A 144 -2.61 -12.08 -23.70
C PRO A 144 -2.90 -13.54 -23.32
N HIS A 145 -3.79 -13.71 -22.35
CA HIS A 145 -4.32 -15.01 -21.96
C HIS A 145 -5.45 -15.48 -22.88
N LEU A 146 -6.16 -14.54 -23.52
CA LEU A 146 -7.26 -14.84 -24.44
C LEU A 146 -7.28 -13.84 -25.58
N VAL A 147 -7.50 -14.33 -26.81
CA VAL A 147 -7.87 -13.49 -27.95
C VAL A 147 -9.13 -14.05 -28.59
N VAL A 148 -10.12 -13.20 -28.83
CA VAL A 148 -11.38 -13.56 -29.50
C VAL A 148 -11.49 -12.75 -30.77
N ILE A 149 -11.76 -13.43 -31.89
CA ILE A 149 -11.82 -12.81 -33.21
C ILE A 149 -13.22 -13.03 -33.79
N PHE A 150 -13.79 -11.94 -34.32
CA PHE A 150 -15.12 -11.88 -34.89
C PHE A 150 -15.01 -11.38 -36.33
N ARG A 151 -15.88 -11.88 -37.20
CA ARG A 151 -16.08 -11.32 -38.54
C ARG A 151 -17.56 -10.98 -38.71
N ARG A 152 -17.85 -9.88 -39.40
CA ARG A 152 -19.24 -9.47 -39.70
C ARG A 152 -19.66 -9.98 -41.08
N TYR A 153 -20.41 -11.07 -41.15
CA TYR A 153 -21.14 -11.54 -42.35
C TYR A 153 -22.34 -12.42 -41.91
N SER A 154 -23.30 -12.65 -42.82
CA SER A 154 -24.61 -13.30 -42.61
C SER A 154 -24.60 -14.68 -41.92
N ASP A 155 -23.44 -15.33 -41.83
CA ASP A 155 -23.23 -16.58 -41.09
C ASP A 155 -22.15 -16.34 -40.03
N THR A 156 -22.56 -16.24 -38.77
CA THR A 156 -21.74 -15.87 -37.63
C THR A 156 -20.60 -16.86 -37.37
N ILE A 157 -19.39 -16.60 -37.88
CA ILE A 157 -18.19 -17.34 -37.48
C ILE A 157 -17.47 -16.53 -36.39
N ALA A 158 -17.67 -16.91 -35.13
CA ALA A 158 -16.75 -16.53 -34.06
C ALA A 158 -15.60 -17.55 -34.05
N GLN A 159 -14.37 -17.05 -34.07
CA GLN A 159 -13.15 -17.85 -33.97
C GLN A 159 -12.50 -17.56 -32.62
N LEU A 160 -12.21 -18.63 -31.89
CA LEU A 160 -11.51 -18.53 -30.62
C LEU A 160 -10.03 -18.80 -30.86
N PHE A 161 -9.20 -17.84 -30.51
CA PHE A 161 -7.77 -18.04 -30.44
C PHE A 161 -7.47 -18.62 -29.06
N ASN A 162 -7.00 -19.87 -29.04
CA ASN A 162 -6.71 -20.58 -27.81
C ASN A 162 -5.21 -20.81 -27.70
N ILE A 163 -4.69 -20.63 -26.49
CA ILE A 163 -3.30 -20.88 -26.15
C ILE A 163 -3.28 -22.03 -25.16
N ILE A 164 -2.78 -23.18 -25.56
CA ILE A 164 -2.65 -24.35 -24.68
C ILE A 164 -1.18 -24.76 -24.65
N LYS A 165 -0.55 -24.69 -23.47
CA LYS A 165 0.81 -25.21 -23.21
C LYS A 165 1.86 -24.70 -24.22
N GLY A 166 1.81 -23.42 -24.60
CA GLY A 166 2.76 -22.80 -25.53
C GLY A 166 2.48 -23.05 -27.02
N MET A 167 1.41 -23.78 -27.36
CA MET A 167 0.90 -23.89 -28.72
C MET A 167 -0.29 -22.94 -28.90
N ALA A 168 -0.36 -22.28 -30.07
CA ALA A 168 -1.51 -21.47 -30.45
C ALA A 168 -2.29 -22.14 -31.58
N PHE A 169 -3.61 -22.08 -31.46
CA PHE A 169 -4.51 -22.55 -32.49
C PHE A 169 -5.74 -21.66 -32.59
N ILE A 170 -6.28 -21.59 -33.80
CA ILE A 170 -7.57 -20.97 -34.07
C ILE A 170 -8.60 -22.09 -34.15
N ALA A 171 -9.59 -22.03 -33.26
CA ALA A 171 -10.72 -22.94 -33.25
C ALA A 171 -11.90 -22.27 -33.96
N SER A 172 -12.43 -22.95 -34.98
CA SER A 172 -13.72 -22.60 -35.57
C SER A 172 -14.83 -23.15 -34.68
N LEU A 173 -15.71 -22.27 -34.21
CA LEU A 173 -16.91 -22.66 -33.45
C LEU A 173 -17.97 -23.38 -34.30
N ILE A 174 -17.76 -23.45 -35.62
CA ILE A 174 -18.56 -24.25 -36.55
C ILE A 174 -17.67 -25.39 -37.07
N GLY A 175 -18.12 -26.63 -36.86
CA GLY A 175 -17.49 -27.83 -37.41
C GLY A 175 -16.27 -28.37 -36.64
N ASP A 176 -16.01 -27.90 -35.41
CA ASP A 176 -14.98 -28.39 -34.49
C ASP A 176 -13.59 -28.55 -35.13
N ARG A 177 -13.13 -27.50 -35.81
CA ARG A 177 -11.85 -27.48 -36.54
C ARG A 177 -10.80 -26.68 -35.79
N TYR A 178 -9.59 -27.22 -35.72
CA TYR A 178 -8.43 -26.62 -35.06
C TYR A 178 -7.29 -26.46 -36.05
N TYR A 179 -6.78 -25.23 -36.16
CA TYR A 179 -5.65 -24.93 -37.04
C TYR A 179 -4.51 -24.33 -36.23
N ALA A 180 -3.34 -24.96 -36.32
CA ALA A 180 -2.14 -24.45 -35.69
C ALA A 180 -1.70 -23.13 -36.34
N VAL A 181 -1.30 -22.18 -35.50
CA VAL A 181 -0.71 -20.90 -35.89
C VAL A 181 0.48 -20.61 -34.98
N THR A 182 1.28 -19.61 -35.33
CA THR A 182 2.38 -19.15 -34.46
C THR A 182 1.84 -18.72 -33.09
N ALA A 183 2.58 -19.07 -32.04
CA ALA A 183 2.26 -18.66 -30.67
C ALA A 183 2.20 -17.14 -30.55
N VAL A 184 1.21 -16.62 -29.81
CA VAL A 184 1.12 -15.20 -29.49
C VAL A 184 2.32 -14.78 -28.64
N ASP A 185 2.79 -13.55 -28.84
CA ASP A 185 3.86 -12.94 -28.05
C ASP A 185 3.36 -11.67 -27.33
N ALA A 186 4.28 -10.88 -26.78
CA ALA A 186 3.93 -9.66 -26.04
C ALA A 186 3.43 -8.50 -26.93
N THR A 187 3.54 -8.64 -28.25
CA THR A 187 3.29 -7.61 -29.25
C THR A 187 2.19 -8.01 -30.23
N ASN A 188 2.19 -9.27 -30.70
CA ASN A 188 1.31 -9.76 -31.76
C ASN A 188 0.70 -11.12 -31.45
N PHE A 189 -0.54 -11.31 -31.94
CA PHE A 189 -1.09 -12.63 -32.20
C PHE A 189 -1.05 -12.93 -33.70
N TYR A 190 -1.14 -14.20 -34.06
CA TYR A 190 -0.90 -14.63 -35.44
C TYR A 190 -2.12 -15.33 -36.04
N VAL A 191 -2.45 -14.99 -37.28
CA VAL A 191 -3.62 -15.56 -37.99
C VAL A 191 -3.21 -16.11 -39.36
N GLY A 192 -4.04 -16.96 -39.95
CA GLY A 192 -3.78 -17.53 -41.27
C GLY A 192 -2.98 -18.83 -41.24
N ASN A 193 -3.61 -19.92 -41.67
CA ASN A 193 -2.97 -21.20 -41.96
C ASN A 193 -3.17 -21.50 -43.45
N ALA A 194 -2.11 -21.96 -44.13
CA ALA A 194 -2.13 -22.27 -45.56
C ALA A 194 -3.21 -23.27 -45.98
N THR A 195 -3.66 -24.10 -45.04
CA THR A 195 -4.68 -25.13 -45.28
C THR A 195 -6.08 -24.52 -45.40
N ASP A 196 -6.38 -23.42 -44.70
CA ASP A 196 -7.72 -22.82 -44.66
C ASP A 196 -7.73 -21.40 -44.10
N TYR A 197 -7.60 -20.39 -44.97
CA TYR A 197 -7.61 -18.99 -44.54
C TYR A 197 -8.97 -18.51 -44.00
N GLU A 198 -10.08 -19.16 -44.37
CA GLU A 198 -11.43 -18.81 -43.89
C GLU A 198 -11.58 -19.12 -42.40
N HIS A 199 -11.15 -20.31 -42.00
CA HIS A 199 -11.29 -20.79 -40.63
C HIS A 199 -10.13 -20.41 -39.71
N THR A 200 -9.12 -19.71 -40.23
CA THR A 200 -7.98 -19.18 -39.47
C THR A 200 -7.92 -17.66 -39.45
N ALA A 201 -9.07 -16.99 -39.48
CA ALA A 201 -9.18 -15.55 -39.33
C ALA A 201 -8.34 -14.71 -40.33
N ASN A 202 -8.08 -15.21 -41.55
CA ASN A 202 -7.24 -14.45 -42.49
C ASN A 202 -7.73 -14.50 -43.95
N LYS A 203 -9.01 -14.77 -44.20
CA LYS A 203 -9.56 -14.70 -45.56
C LYS A 203 -9.36 -13.31 -46.16
N SER A 204 -8.78 -13.27 -47.35
CA SER A 204 -8.56 -12.04 -48.10
C SER A 204 -9.86 -11.24 -48.30
N GLY A 205 -9.77 -9.92 -48.10
CA GLY A 205 -10.90 -8.99 -48.26
C GLY A 205 -11.97 -9.07 -47.18
N SER A 206 -11.76 -9.86 -46.13
CA SER A 206 -12.70 -9.98 -45.01
C SER A 206 -12.27 -9.14 -43.82
N ASP A 207 -13.20 -8.41 -43.22
CA ASP A 207 -12.92 -7.58 -42.05
C ASP A 207 -13.15 -8.34 -40.74
N TYR A 208 -12.09 -8.40 -39.93
CA TYR A 208 -12.07 -9.03 -38.62
C TYR A 208 -11.99 -7.97 -37.53
N LYS A 209 -12.74 -8.18 -36.45
CA LYS A 209 -12.65 -7.47 -35.18
C LYS A 209 -12.06 -8.41 -34.15
N TRP A 210 -11.26 -7.91 -33.23
CA TRP A 210 -10.66 -8.75 -32.21
C TRP A 210 -10.64 -8.06 -30.85
N ILE A 211 -10.60 -8.87 -29.81
CA ILE A 211 -10.46 -8.46 -28.41
C ILE A 211 -9.39 -9.36 -27.77
N ALA A 212 -8.49 -8.78 -26.99
CA ALA A 212 -7.41 -9.47 -26.29
C ALA A 212 -7.32 -9.02 -24.82
N ILE A 213 -7.00 -9.96 -23.92
CA ILE A 213 -6.94 -9.76 -22.45
C ILE A 213 -5.67 -10.38 -21.87
#